data_AF-A0A1A6BZY6-F1
#
_entry.id   AF-A0A1A6BZY6-F1
#
_cell.length_a   1.000
_cell.length_b   1.000
_cell.length_c   1.000
_cell.angle_alpha   90.00
_cell.angle_beta   90.00
_cell.angle_gamma   90.00
#
_symmetry.space_group_name_H-M   'P 1'
#
loop_
_entity.id
_entity.type
_entity.pdbx_description
1 polymer ?
#
loop_
_entity_poly.entity_id
_entity_poly.type
_entity_poly.pdbx_seq_one_letter_code
_entity_poly.pdbx_strand_id
1 'polypeptide(L)'
;MKFIKSAQRMGFSLDEIHHLLRLDEGMQCDAAAELAAQHLNDVRTRLQNLHRIEVTLANLLDQCRKGGKKVTCPLILALHTDEVETP
;
A
#
# COMPACT_ATOMS: atom_id res chain seq x y z
N MET A 1 -15.48 -6.79 23.23
CA MET A 1 -15.14 -6.85 21.78
C MET A 1 -13.65 -6.60 21.54
N LYS A 2 -12.79 -7.59 21.79
CA LYS A 2 -11.33 -7.48 21.55
C LYS A 2 -10.94 -7.93 20.13
N PHE A 3 -11.61 -8.94 19.59
CA PHE A 3 -11.32 -9.53 18.27
C PHE A 3 -11.40 -8.51 17.13
N ILE A 4 -12.55 -7.87 16.94
CA ILE A 4 -12.79 -6.89 15.86
C ILE A 4 -11.76 -5.75 15.92
N LYS A 5 -11.49 -5.21 17.11
CA LYS A 5 -10.50 -4.14 17.29
C LYS A 5 -9.08 -4.59 16.94
N SER A 6 -8.71 -5.82 17.25
CA SER A 6 -7.41 -6.38 16.87
C SER A 6 -7.30 -6.58 15.35
N ALA A 7 -8.33 -7.14 14.72
CA ALA A 7 -8.33 -7.37 13.29
C ALA A 7 -8.33 -6.04 12.48
N GLN A 8 -9.08 -5.03 12.92
CA GLN A 8 -9.04 -3.68 12.35
C GLN A 8 -7.64 -3.05 12.45
N ARG A 9 -6.95 -3.23 13.59
CA ARG A 9 -5.56 -2.74 13.75
C ARG A 9 -4.57 -3.44 12.81
N MET A 10 -4.86 -4.66 12.38
CA MET A 10 -4.07 -5.41 11.40
C MET A 10 -4.45 -5.06 9.96
N GLY A 11 -5.44 -4.17 9.76
CA GLY A 11 -5.84 -3.68 8.45
C GLY A 11 -6.79 -4.61 7.70
N PHE A 12 -7.35 -5.65 8.34
CA PHE A 12 -8.40 -6.44 7.72
C PHE A 12 -9.63 -5.55 7.47
N SER A 13 -10.22 -5.71 6.28
CA SER A 13 -11.50 -5.12 5.91
C SER A 13 -12.64 -5.68 6.77
N LEU A 14 -13.78 -4.98 6.80
CA LEU A 14 -14.95 -5.47 7.54
C LEU A 14 -15.41 -6.84 7.03
N ASP A 15 -15.35 -7.08 5.72
CA ASP A 15 -15.75 -8.36 5.11
C ASP A 15 -14.83 -9.50 5.54
N GLU A 16 -13.50 -9.27 5.57
CA GLU A 16 -12.53 -10.25 6.08
C GLU A 16 -12.73 -10.53 7.57
N ILE A 17 -13.04 -9.49 8.36
CA ILE A 17 -13.34 -9.64 9.79
C ILE A 17 -14.61 -10.48 9.99
N HIS A 18 -15.65 -10.27 9.18
CA HIS A 18 -16.84 -11.11 9.19
C HIS A 18 -16.52 -12.57 8.85
N HIS A 19 -15.62 -12.81 7.89
CA HIS A 19 -15.17 -14.15 7.56
C HIS A 19 -14.39 -14.80 8.71
N LEU A 20 -13.44 -14.09 9.30
CA LEU A 20 -12.66 -14.57 10.45
C LEU A 20 -13.55 -14.92 11.66
N LEU A 21 -14.59 -14.12 11.92
CA LEU A 21 -15.56 -14.40 12.98
C LEU A 21 -16.34 -15.70 12.73
N ARG A 22 -16.68 -16.01 11.48
CA ARG A 22 -17.33 -17.29 11.12
C ARG A 22 -16.40 -18.49 11.27
N LEU A 23 -15.10 -18.31 11.04
CA LEU A 23 -14.11 -19.38 11.17
C LEU A 23 -13.74 -19.67 12.64
N ASP A 24 -13.85 -18.68 13.52
CA ASP A 24 -13.61 -18.80 14.96
C ASP A 24 -14.60 -19.77 15.64
N GLU A 25 -15.83 -19.86 15.14
CA GLU A 25 -16.85 -20.78 15.67
C GLU A 25 -16.55 -22.27 15.40
N GLY A 26 -15.63 -22.58 14.46
CA GLY A 26 -15.38 -23.94 13.96
C GLY A 26 -13.93 -24.45 14.05
N MET A 27 -13.02 -23.71 14.71
CA MET A 27 -11.58 -24.07 14.80
C MET A 27 -10.92 -24.35 13.44
N GLN A 28 -11.31 -23.61 12.40
CA GLN A 28 -10.79 -23.77 11.04
C GLN A 28 -9.50 -22.96 10.85
N CYS A 29 -8.42 -23.44 11.48
CA CYS A 29 -7.11 -22.79 11.44
C CYS A 29 -6.59 -22.59 10.01
N ASP A 30 -6.77 -23.59 9.14
CA ASP A 30 -6.28 -23.56 7.76
C ASP A 30 -6.96 -22.46 6.93
N ALA A 31 -8.29 -22.31 7.06
CA ALA A 31 -9.04 -21.28 6.37
C ALA A 31 -8.69 -19.86 6.87
N ALA A 32 -8.46 -19.71 8.18
CA ALA A 32 -8.02 -18.44 8.75
C ALA A 32 -6.59 -18.09 8.29
N ALA A 33 -5.71 -19.09 8.18
CA ALA A 33 -4.35 -18.92 7.68
C ALA A 33 -4.33 -18.52 6.20
N GLU A 34 -5.20 -19.09 5.37
CA GLU A 34 -5.33 -18.73 3.95
C GLU A 34 -5.76 -17.27 3.79
N LEU A 35 -6.78 -16.82 4.54
CA LEU A 35 -7.22 -15.42 4.51
C LEU A 35 -6.12 -14.47 4.98
N ALA A 36 -5.40 -14.83 6.05
CA ALA A 36 -4.27 -14.03 6.54
C ALA A 36 -3.11 -13.98 5.52
N ALA A 37 -2.86 -15.07 4.79
CA ALA A 37 -1.82 -15.13 3.76
C ALA A 37 -2.16 -14.24 2.57
N GLN A 38 -3.43 -14.22 2.13
CA GLN A 38 -3.91 -13.33 1.08
C GLN A 38 -3.74 -11.86 1.50
N HIS A 39 -4.23 -11.50 2.69
CA HIS A 39 -4.09 -10.13 3.21
C HIS A 39 -2.62 -9.71 3.34
N LEU A 40 -1.74 -10.62 3.80
CA LEU A 40 -0.30 -10.36 3.85
C LEU A 40 0.30 -10.06 2.48
N ASN A 41 -0.14 -10.77 1.43
CA ASN A 41 0.31 -10.51 0.07
C ASN A 41 -0.14 -9.13 -0.43
N ASP A 42 -1.38 -8.73 -0.13
CA ASP A 42 -1.92 -7.43 -0.49
C ASP A 42 -1.18 -6.30 0.23
N VAL A 43 -0.89 -6.48 1.53
CA VAL A 43 -0.06 -5.56 2.31
C VAL A 43 1.34 -5.43 1.71
N ARG A 44 1.99 -6.55 1.35
CA ARG A 44 3.32 -6.53 0.71
C ARG A 44 3.30 -5.80 -0.63
N THR A 45 2.28 -6.02 -1.44
CA THR A 45 2.09 -5.34 -2.72
C THR A 45 1.93 -3.83 -2.51
N ARG A 46 1.10 -3.43 -1.55
CA ARG A 46 0.92 -2.02 -1.19
C ARG A 46 2.21 -1.38 -0.69
N LEU A 47 2.98 -2.07 0.15
CA LEU A 47 4.28 -1.59 0.61
C LEU A 47 5.27 -1.39 -0.53
N GLN A 48 5.35 -2.32 -1.48
CA GLN A 48 6.20 -2.17 -2.66
C GLN A 48 5.78 -0.95 -3.50
N ASN A 49 4.49 -0.75 -3.72
CA ASN A 49 3.99 0.41 -4.47
C ASN A 49 4.27 1.72 -3.74
N LEU A 50 4.03 1.77 -2.43
CA LEU A 50 4.35 2.95 -1.62
C LEU A 50 5.85 3.24 -1.59
N HIS A 51 6.70 2.21 -1.52
CA HIS A 51 8.14 2.39 -1.57
C HIS A 51 8.62 2.92 -2.93
N ARG A 52 8.02 2.47 -4.03
CA ARG A 52 8.30 3.05 -5.36
C ARG A 52 7.95 4.54 -5.40
N ILE A 53 6.77 4.90 -4.91
CA ILE A 53 6.32 6.30 -4.82
C ILE A 53 7.28 7.13 -3.95
N GLU A 54 7.66 6.60 -2.78
CA GLU A 54 8.60 7.23 -1.86
C GLU A 54 9.94 7.53 -2.54
N VAL A 55 10.54 6.53 -3.20
CA VAL A 55 11.83 6.68 -3.89
C VAL A 55 11.73 7.72 -5.00
N THR A 56 10.68 7.69 -5.81
CA THR A 56 10.45 8.68 -6.87
C THR A 56 10.34 10.09 -6.29
N LEU A 57 9.53 10.28 -5.25
CA LEU A 57 9.37 11.58 -4.59
C LEU A 57 10.68 12.07 -3.97
N ALA A 58 11.43 11.19 -3.30
CA ALA A 58 12.73 11.51 -2.71
C ALA A 58 13.73 11.99 -3.79
N ASN A 59 13.78 11.30 -4.92
CA ASN A 59 14.65 11.66 -6.05
C ASN A 59 14.25 13.01 -6.67
N LEU A 60 12.95 13.25 -6.87
CA LEU A 60 12.46 14.54 -7.39
C LEU A 60 12.78 15.70 -6.45
N LEU A 61 12.62 15.49 -5.13
CA LEU A 61 12.97 16.52 -4.13
C LEU A 61 14.47 16.83 -4.11
N ASP A 62 15.34 15.83 -4.25
CA ASP A 62 16.79 16.04 -4.35
C ASP A 62 17.15 16.85 -5.61
N GLN A 63 16.56 16.51 -6.76
CA GLN A 63 16.74 17.26 -8.00
C GLN A 63 16.25 18.71 -7.88
N CYS A 64 15.08 18.93 -7.28
CA CYS A 64 14.56 20.27 -7.01
C CYS A 64 15.51 21.10 -6.16
N ARG A 65 16.17 20.51 -5.15
CA ARG A 65 17.13 21.22 -4.28
C ARG A 65 18.42 21.59 -5.02
N LYS A 66 18.84 20.76 -5.98
CA LYS A 66 20.06 20.98 -6.79
C LYS A 66 19.85 21.94 -7.95
N GLY A 67 18.66 21.98 -8.54
CA GLY A 67 18.28 22.90 -9.60
C GLY A 67 18.08 24.31 -9.06
N GLY A 68 19.12 25.15 -9.11
CA GLY A 68 19.04 26.55 -8.68
C GLY A 68 17.93 27.38 -9.37
N LYS A 69 17.78 28.65 -8.95
CA LYS A 69 16.66 29.59 -9.22
C LYS A 69 16.20 29.82 -10.69
N LYS A 70 16.77 29.15 -11.70
CA LYS A 70 16.47 29.35 -13.14
C LYS A 70 16.08 28.08 -13.90
N VAL A 71 15.89 26.94 -13.24
CA VAL A 71 15.53 25.68 -13.92
C VAL A 71 14.05 25.37 -13.69
N THR A 72 13.37 24.89 -14.74
CA THR A 72 12.01 24.30 -14.64
C THR A 72 11.99 23.25 -13.54
N CYS A 73 10.98 23.29 -12.66
CA CYS A 73 10.87 22.39 -11.51
C CYS A 73 10.82 20.92 -11.98
N PRO A 74 11.81 20.07 -11.62
CA PRO A 74 11.83 18.66 -12.02
C PRO A 74 10.58 17.88 -11.60
N LEU A 75 10.00 18.21 -10.44
CA LEU A 75 8.77 17.61 -9.96
C LEU A 75 7.58 17.92 -10.88
N ILE A 76 7.41 19.17 -11.29
CA ILE A 76 6.32 19.57 -12.20
C ILE A 76 6.51 18.94 -13.58
N LEU A 77 7.76 18.88 -14.05
CA LEU A 77 8.08 18.22 -15.32
C LEU A 77 7.73 16.73 -15.28
N ALA A 78 8.08 16.01 -14.21
CA ALA A 78 7.78 14.58 -14.08
C ALA A 78 6.27 14.31 -14.13
N LEU A 79 5.45 15.12 -13.46
CA LEU A 79 4.00 14.99 -13.47
C LEU A 79 3.36 15.26 -14.84
N HIS A 80 3.96 16.09 -15.68
CA HIS A 80 3.51 16.27 -17.07
C HIS A 80 3.96 15.13 -17.99
N THR A 81 4.98 14.37 -17.60
CA THR A 81 5.55 13.30 -18.44
C THR A 81 4.89 11.94 -18.20
N ASP A 82 4.14 11.78 -17.11
CA ASP A 82 3.36 10.57 -16.79
C ASP A 82 2.14 10.34 -17.73
N GLU A 83 1.85 11.24 -18.68
CA GLU A 83 0.75 11.10 -19.65
C GLU A 83 1.12 10.42 -20.98
N VAL A 84 2.35 9.90 -21.17
CA VAL A 84 2.73 9.27 -22.46
C VAL A 84 3.36 7.90 -22.28
N GLU A 85 2.56 6.92 -21.86
CA GLU A 85 2.82 5.52 -22.19
C GLU A 85 1.50 4.77 -22.43
N THR A 86 1.04 4.81 -23.68
CA THR A 86 0.07 3.87 -24.26
C THR A 86 0.62 3.37 -25.59
N PRO A 87 0.76 2.06 -25.78
CA PRO A 87 0.39 1.41 -27.03
C PRO A 87 -1.10 1.09 -27.06
#